data_AF-A0A2G9TV47-F1
#
_entry.id   AF-A0A2G9TV47-F1
#
_cell.length_a   1.000
_cell.length_b   1.000
_cell.length_c   1.000
_cell.angle_alpha   90.00
_cell.angle_beta   90.00
_cell.angle_gamma   90.00
#
_symmetry.space_group_name_H-M   'P 1'
#
loop_
_entity.id
_entity.type
_entity.pdbx_description
1 polymer ?
#
loop_
_entity_poly.entity_id
_entity_poly.type
_entity_poly.pdbx_seq_one_letter_code
_entity_poly.pdbx_strand_id
1 'polypeptide(L)'
;MITELCGSPDDDLMRKIEANSPATRRVVESYRHHERQDFAKRFIGCPRLFVDFLDKILVLDPEKRLTVEQALAHPYFADYVDASDEPTATSSFDLNDNPSRTRDEWKGIIWQEIQNFVGDECSPEIPSYTEY
;
A
#
# COMPACT_ATOMS: atom_id res chain seq x y z
N MET A 1 17.79 -6.76 -8.23
CA MET A 1 17.47 -6.29 -6.86
C MET A 1 16.69 -4.98 -6.92
N ILE A 2 15.84 -4.60 -5.95
CA ILE A 2 15.04 -3.34 -6.02
C ILE A 2 15.93 -2.10 -6.20
N THR A 3 17.11 -2.09 -5.57
CA THR A 3 18.10 -1.00 -5.66
C THR A 3 18.68 -0.82 -7.06
N GLU A 4 18.69 -1.84 -7.92
CA GLU A 4 19.15 -1.70 -9.31
C GLU A 4 18.22 -0.80 -10.13
N LEU A 5 16.93 -0.76 -9.80
CA LEU A 5 15.94 0.06 -10.50
C LEU A 5 15.81 1.43 -9.84
N CYS A 6 15.56 1.46 -8.53
CA CYS A 6 15.23 2.68 -7.81
C CYS A 6 16.45 3.47 -7.31
N GLY A 7 17.65 2.91 -7.45
CA GLY A 7 18.89 3.41 -6.85
C GLY A 7 19.10 2.88 -5.44
N SER A 8 20.30 3.10 -4.90
CA SER A 8 20.59 2.85 -3.49
C SER A 8 19.95 3.92 -2.59
N PRO A 9 19.62 3.59 -1.32
CA PRO A 9 19.13 4.57 -0.35
C PRO A 9 20.07 5.78 -0.20
N ASP A 10 19.49 6.97 -0.05
CA ASP A 10 20.22 8.17 0.33
C ASP A 10 20.50 8.21 1.84
N ASP A 11 21.28 9.18 2.29
CA ASP A 11 21.66 9.30 3.71
C ASP A 11 20.44 9.48 4.63
N ASP A 12 19.39 10.17 4.15
CA ASP A 12 18.14 10.36 4.88
C ASP A 12 17.43 9.03 5.12
N LEU A 13 17.25 8.24 4.07
CA LEU A 13 16.63 6.92 4.16
C LEU A 13 17.50 5.95 4.96
N MET A 14 18.83 6.04 4.84
CA MET A 14 19.75 5.23 5.64
C MET A 14 19.61 5.52 7.14
N ARG A 15 19.41 6.78 7.54
CA ARG A 15 19.12 7.13 8.94
C ARG A 15 17.79 6.56 9.43
N LYS A 16 16.75 6.58 8.60
CA LYS A 16 15.44 5.98 8.92
C LYS A 16 15.54 4.46 9.07
N ILE A 17 16.29 3.80 8.20
CA ILE A 17 16.54 2.35 8.27
C ILE A 17 17.27 2.00 9.57
N GLU A 18 18.28 2.78 9.95
CA GLU A 18 19.05 2.58 11.18
C GLU A 18 18.18 2.74 12.44
N ALA A 19 17.30 3.74 12.46
CA ALA A 19 16.36 3.96 13.56
C ALA A 19 15.41 2.76 13.76
N ASN A 20 15.04 2.07 12.69
CA ASN A 20 14.20 0.86 12.75
C ASN A 20 15.00 -0.40 13.08
N SER A 21 16.18 -0.59 12.48
CA SER A 21 17.05 -1.74 12.71
C SER A 21 18.51 -1.44 12.34
N PRO A 22 19.41 -1.32 13.34
CA PRO A 22 20.84 -1.11 13.09
C PRO A 22 21.50 -2.24 12.28
N ALA A 23 20.99 -3.47 12.41
CA ALA A 23 21.49 -4.62 11.65
C ALA A 23 21.15 -4.50 10.15
N THR A 24 19.97 -3.98 9.82
CA THR A 24 19.53 -3.79 8.44
C THR A 24 20.40 -2.76 7.72
N ARG A 25 20.85 -1.70 8.41
CA ARG A 25 21.79 -0.72 7.85
C ARG A 25 23.06 -1.37 7.29
N ARG A 26 23.71 -2.23 8.09
CA ARG A 26 24.95 -2.92 7.68
C ARG A 26 24.75 -3.83 6.47
N VAL A 27 23.61 -4.51 6.41
CA VAL A 27 23.25 -5.35 5.26
C VAL A 27 23.11 -4.49 4.01
N VAL A 28 22.41 -3.35 4.11
CA VAL A 28 22.20 -2.42 2.99
C VAL A 28 23.52 -1.80 2.51
N GLU A 29 24.42 -1.43 3.43
CA GLU A 29 25.76 -0.90 3.11
C GLU A 29 26.67 -1.94 2.45
N SER A 30 26.46 -3.23 2.72
CA SER A 30 27.25 -4.29 2.08
C SER A 30 26.92 -4.48 0.60
N TYR A 31 25.78 -3.96 0.13
CA TYR A 31 25.37 -4.07 -1.26
C TYR A 31 26.11 -3.07 -2.14
N ARG A 32 26.27 -3.44 -3.43
CA ARG A 32 26.81 -2.52 -4.43
C ARG A 32 25.91 -1.28 -4.52
N HIS A 33 26.52 -0.11 -4.53
CA HIS A 33 25.80 1.13 -4.78
C HIS A 33 25.29 1.16 -6.23
N HIS A 34 24.02 1.54 -6.41
CA HIS A 34 23.38 1.69 -7.72
C HIS A 34 22.81 3.10 -7.86
N GLU A 35 23.03 3.72 -9.02
CA GLU A 35 22.31 4.94 -9.36
C GLU A 35 20.88 4.60 -9.80
N ARG A 36 19.94 5.51 -9.56
CA ARG A 36 18.56 5.36 -10.03
C ARG A 36 18.55 5.31 -11.55
N GLN A 37 17.81 4.33 -12.11
CA GLN A 37 17.66 4.25 -13.55
C GLN A 37 16.76 5.35 -14.08
N ASP A 38 17.08 5.84 -15.28
CA ASP A 38 16.20 6.69 -16.04
C ASP A 38 15.01 5.86 -16.56
N PHE A 39 13.84 6.09 -15.97
CA PHE A 39 12.63 5.33 -16.29
C PHE A 39 12.15 5.57 -17.73
N ALA A 40 12.45 6.73 -18.34
CA ALA A 40 12.13 6.98 -19.75
C ALA A 40 12.95 6.08 -20.68
N LYS A 41 14.19 5.76 -20.31
CA LYS A 41 15.04 4.80 -21.04
C LYS A 41 14.71 3.36 -20.70
N ARG A 42 14.21 3.08 -19.50
CA ARG A 42 13.90 1.72 -19.04
C ARG A 42 12.56 1.21 -19.56
N PHE A 43 11.56 2.09 -19.67
CA PHE A 43 10.20 1.79 -20.10
C PHE A 43 9.93 2.39 -21.49
N ILE A 44 10.71 1.95 -22.47
CA ILE A 44 10.58 2.38 -23.87
C ILE A 44 9.24 1.90 -24.42
N GLY A 45 8.52 2.80 -25.10
CA GLY A 45 7.22 2.51 -25.70
C GLY A 45 6.03 2.79 -24.78
N CYS A 46 6.27 3.19 -23.53
CA CYS A 46 5.21 3.62 -22.62
C CYS A 46 4.86 5.11 -22.82
N PRO A 47 3.60 5.52 -22.52
CA PRO A 47 3.21 6.93 -22.50
C PRO A 47 4.07 7.74 -21.51
N ARG A 48 4.45 8.97 -21.86
CA ARG A 48 5.30 9.82 -21.01
C ARG A 48 4.70 10.06 -19.62
N LEU A 49 3.39 10.30 -19.56
CA LEU A 49 2.67 10.53 -18.30
C LEU A 49 2.64 9.27 -17.41
N PHE A 50 2.60 8.08 -18.01
CA PHE A 50 2.68 6.83 -17.26
C PHE A 50 4.07 6.65 -16.64
N VAL A 51 5.13 6.91 -17.42
CA VAL A 51 6.50 6.81 -16.94
C VAL A 51 6.78 7.83 -15.84
N ASP A 52 6.31 9.06 -15.98
CA ASP A 52 6.39 10.11 -14.96
C ASP A 52 5.63 9.72 -13.68
N PHE A 53 4.45 9.12 -13.81
CA PHE A 53 3.72 8.55 -12.67
C PHE A 53 4.51 7.44 -11.97
N LEU A 54 5.06 6.48 -12.73
CA LEU A 54 5.89 5.39 -12.20
C LEU A 54 7.11 5.91 -11.45
N ASP A 55 7.76 6.94 -11.97
CA ASP A 55 8.95 7.53 -11.33
C ASP A 55 8.62 8.11 -9.94
N LYS A 56 7.43 8.68 -9.78
CA LYS A 56 6.97 9.27 -8.50
C LYS A 56 6.43 8.24 -7.50
N ILE A 57 5.97 7.07 -7.94
CA ILE A 57 5.47 6.02 -7.03
C ILE A 57 6.54 4.96 -6.67
N LEU A 58 7.46 4.65 -7.59
CA LEU A 58 8.55 3.69 -7.37
C LEU A 58 9.76 4.38 -6.74
N VAL A 59 9.55 4.90 -5.53
CA VAL A 59 10.57 5.48 -4.67
C VAL A 59 10.81 4.59 -3.46
N LEU A 60 12.08 4.50 -3.04
CA LEU A 60 12.48 3.67 -1.90
C LEU A 60 11.99 4.22 -0.58
N ASP A 61 12.05 5.54 -0.40
CA ASP A 61 11.55 6.19 0.80
C ASP A 61 10.03 6.32 0.71
N PRO A 62 9.25 5.62 1.56
CA PRO A 62 7.79 5.68 1.50
C PRO A 62 7.25 7.09 1.79
N GLU A 63 7.97 7.92 2.53
CA GLU A 63 7.54 9.31 2.82
C GLU A 63 7.70 10.24 1.62
N LYS A 64 8.55 9.88 0.65
CA LYS A 64 8.72 10.62 -0.61
C LYS A 64 7.76 10.14 -1.70
N ARG A 65 7.01 9.05 -1.45
CA ARG A 65 6.05 8.49 -2.40
C ARG A 65 4.81 9.37 -2.45
N LEU A 66 4.22 9.50 -3.64
CA LEU A 66 2.90 10.15 -3.76
C LEU A 66 1.90 9.52 -2.80
N THR A 67 1.11 10.37 -2.15
CA THR A 67 -0.10 9.93 -1.45
C THR A 67 -1.15 9.46 -2.46
N VAL A 68 -2.18 8.76 -1.99
CA VAL A 68 -3.26 8.29 -2.87
C VAL A 68 -3.95 9.47 -3.56
N GLU A 69 -4.19 10.57 -2.84
CA GLU A 69 -4.83 11.78 -3.36
C GLU A 69 -3.96 12.45 -4.44
N GLN A 70 -2.64 12.52 -4.21
CA GLN A 70 -1.70 13.05 -5.19
C GLN A 70 -1.57 12.14 -6.42
N ALA A 71 -1.68 10.82 -6.23
CA ALA A 71 -1.64 9.85 -7.32
C ALA A 71 -2.90 9.95 -8.19
N LEU A 72 -4.09 10.06 -7.60
CA LEU A 72 -5.35 10.24 -8.32
C LEU A 72 -5.39 11.59 -9.06
N ALA A 73 -4.84 12.65 -8.47
CA ALA A 73 -4.70 13.95 -9.13
C ALA A 73 -3.63 14.00 -10.25
N HIS A 74 -2.91 12.91 -10.50
CA HIS A 74 -1.85 12.89 -11.51
C HIS A 74 -2.44 12.99 -12.94
N PRO A 75 -1.85 13.77 -13.86
CA PRO A 75 -2.37 13.93 -15.23
C PRO A 75 -2.51 12.63 -16.04
N TYR A 76 -1.85 11.56 -15.59
CA TYR A 76 -2.00 10.24 -16.18
C TYR A 76 -3.42 9.67 -16.00
N PHE A 77 -4.12 10.02 -14.93
CA PHE A 77 -5.48 9.57 -14.63
C PHE A 77 -6.55 10.61 -14.99
N ALA A 78 -6.21 11.71 -15.66
CA ALA A 78 -7.13 12.82 -15.92
C ALA A 78 -8.45 12.40 -16.60
N ASP A 79 -8.42 11.34 -17.41
CA ASP A 79 -9.61 10.80 -18.10
C ASP A 79 -10.53 9.95 -17.20
N TYR A 80 -10.08 9.61 -15.98
CA TYR A 80 -10.74 8.68 -15.05
C TYR A 80 -11.15 9.32 -13.71
N VAL A 81 -10.70 10.53 -13.41
CA VAL A 81 -11.00 11.19 -12.13
C VAL A 81 -12.48 11.57 -12.07
N ASP A 82 -13.18 11.00 -11.09
CA ASP A 82 -14.55 11.37 -10.73
C ASP A 82 -14.63 11.57 -9.22
N ALA A 83 -14.73 12.83 -8.79
CA ALA A 83 -14.83 13.18 -7.37
C ALA A 83 -16.07 12.60 -6.67
N SER A 84 -17.09 12.18 -7.44
CA SER A 84 -18.28 11.52 -6.90
C SER A 84 -18.10 10.01 -6.66
N ASP A 85 -17.09 9.39 -7.29
CA ASP A 85 -16.76 7.94 -7.18
C ASP A 85 -15.50 7.67 -6.32
N GLU A 86 -14.91 8.71 -5.72
CA GLU A 86 -13.72 8.63 -4.87
C GLU A 86 -14.00 9.00 -3.40
N PRO A 87 -14.88 8.27 -2.67
CA PRO A 87 -15.21 8.61 -1.29
C PRO A 87 -14.06 8.31 -0.33
N THR A 88 -13.86 9.19 0.65
CA THR A 88 -13.01 8.91 1.82
C THR A 88 -13.85 8.25 2.92
N ALA A 89 -13.29 7.23 3.57
CA ALA A 89 -13.95 6.61 4.73
C ALA A 89 -14.22 7.65 5.83
N THR A 90 -15.42 7.63 6.41
CA THR A 90 -15.84 8.58 7.45
C THR A 90 -15.07 8.46 8.76
N SER A 91 -14.45 7.31 9.01
CA SER A 91 -13.65 7.05 10.20
C SER A 91 -12.49 6.11 9.89
N SER A 92 -11.40 6.24 10.64
CA SER A 92 -10.32 5.26 10.60
C SER A 92 -10.83 3.88 11.04
N PHE A 93 -10.33 2.84 10.39
CA PHE A 93 -10.56 1.47 10.81
C PHE A 93 -9.59 1.09 11.94
N ASP A 94 -10.12 0.64 13.08
CA ASP A 94 -9.32 0.09 14.18
C ASP A 94 -9.30 -1.43 14.07
N LEU A 95 -8.14 -1.97 13.71
CA LEU A 95 -7.91 -3.42 13.62
C LEU A 95 -8.04 -4.13 14.97
N ASN A 96 -7.89 -3.41 16.09
CA ASN A 96 -7.89 -3.93 17.45
C ASN A 96 -7.13 -5.27 17.56
N ASP A 97 -5.98 -5.40 16.90
CA ASP A 97 -5.25 -6.67 16.82
C ASP A 97 -4.37 -6.83 18.06
N ASN A 98 -4.85 -7.62 19.02
CA ASN A 98 -4.12 -7.92 20.24
C ASN A 98 -3.53 -9.33 20.14
N PRO A 99 -2.19 -9.45 19.99
CA PRO A 99 -1.53 -10.75 19.78
C PRO A 99 -1.59 -11.65 21.03
N SER A 100 -1.94 -11.13 22.21
CA SER A 100 -2.13 -11.92 23.42
C SER A 100 -3.50 -12.58 23.52
N ARG A 101 -4.42 -12.32 22.58
CA ARG A 101 -5.73 -12.98 22.59
C ARG A 101 -5.62 -14.48 22.35
N THR A 102 -6.38 -15.21 23.14
CA THR A 102 -6.56 -16.65 23.01
C THR A 102 -7.44 -16.98 21.80
N ARG A 103 -7.35 -18.22 21.33
CA ARG A 103 -8.21 -18.74 20.27
C ARG A 103 -9.70 -18.55 20.56
N ASP A 104 -10.10 -18.76 21.82
CA ASP A 104 -11.52 -18.74 22.19
C ASP A 104 -12.07 -17.30 22.26
N GLU A 105 -11.24 -16.32 22.64
CA GLU A 105 -11.58 -14.89 22.51
C GLU A 105 -11.74 -14.48 21.05
N TRP A 106 -10.81 -14.88 20.17
CA TRP A 106 -10.93 -14.63 18.74
C TRP A 106 -12.20 -15.24 18.13
N LYS A 107 -12.56 -16.46 18.52
CA LYS A 107 -13.83 -17.08 18.12
C LYS A 107 -15.03 -16.25 18.57
N GLY A 108 -15.01 -15.72 19.79
CA GLY A 108 -16.05 -14.86 20.32
C GLY A 108 -16.21 -13.57 19.51
N ILE A 109 -15.10 -12.90 19.18
CA ILE A 109 -15.11 -11.66 18.37
C ILE A 109 -15.64 -11.93 16.97
N ILE A 110 -15.15 -12.97 16.30
CA ILE A 110 -15.62 -13.34 14.96
C ILE A 110 -17.10 -13.70 14.99
N TRP A 111 -17.55 -14.45 16.01
CA TRP A 111 -18.96 -14.78 16.17
C TRP A 111 -19.82 -13.54 16.38
N GLN A 112 -19.38 -12.58 17.20
CA GLN A 112 -20.07 -11.31 17.39
C GLN A 112 -20.16 -10.51 16.09
N GLU A 113 -19.08 -10.46 15.30
CA GLU A 113 -19.08 -9.77 14.01
C GLU A 113 -20.10 -10.37 13.04
N ILE A 114 -20.20 -11.71 12.98
CA ILE A 114 -21.21 -12.41 12.18
C ILE A 114 -22.64 -12.06 12.64
N GLN A 115 -22.88 -11.98 13.95
CA GLN A 115 -24.20 -11.65 14.50
C GLN A 115 -24.57 -10.18 14.28
N ASN A 116 -23.58 -9.27 14.31
CA ASN A 116 -23.77 -7.84 14.14
C ASN A 116 -23.84 -7.43 12.66
N PHE A 117 -23.44 -8.30 11.74
CA PHE A 117 -23.47 -8.01 10.31
C PHE A 117 -24.91 -7.75 9.86
N VAL A 118 -25.14 -6.53 9.36
CA VAL A 118 -26.39 -6.15 8.69
C VAL A 118 -26.06 -6.00 7.21
N GLY A 119 -26.56 -6.93 6.40
CA GLY A 119 -26.38 -6.87 4.95
C GLY A 119 -27.06 -5.66 4.34
N ASP A 120 -26.48 -5.16 3.25
CA ASP A 120 -27.06 -4.19 2.35
C ASP A 120 -27.49 -4.84 1.03
N GLU A 121 -28.02 -4.06 0.09
CA GLU A 121 -28.45 -4.56 -1.23
C GLU A 121 -27.29 -5.16 -2.06
N CYS A 122 -26.04 -4.86 -1.72
CA CYS A 122 -24.84 -5.41 -2.35
C CYS A 122 -24.29 -6.66 -1.64
N SER A 123 -24.87 -7.05 -0.52
CA SER A 123 -24.39 -8.18 0.27
C SER A 123 -24.82 -9.51 -0.36
N PRO A 124 -23.92 -10.52 -0.42
CA PRO A 124 -24.26 -11.81 -1.01
C PRO A 124 -25.41 -12.48 -0.24
N GLU A 125 -26.43 -12.96 -0.97
CA GLU A 125 -27.56 -13.65 -0.36
C GLU A 125 -27.08 -14.93 0.35
N ILE A 126 -27.39 -15.05 1.63
CA ILE A 126 -27.14 -16.28 2.38
C ILE A 126 -28.20 -17.29 1.96
N PRO A 127 -27.83 -18.44 1.36
CA PRO A 127 -28.81 -19.45 1.02
C PRO A 127 -29.51 -19.93 2.29
N SER A 128 -30.84 -19.77 2.35
CA SER A 128 -31.61 -20.31 3.46
C SER A 128 -31.48 -21.84 3.44
N TYR A 129 -30.91 -22.42 4.50
CA TYR A 129 -30.99 -23.86 4.72
C TYR A 129 -32.45 -24.22 4.97
N THR A 130 -33.18 -24.58 3.91
CA THR A 130 -34.40 -25.36 4.05
C THR A 130 -33.97 -26.78 4.43
N GLU A 131 -34.23 -27.15 5.68
CA GLU A 131 -34.08 -28.52 6.17
C GLU A 131 -34.82 -29.50 5.24
N TYR A 132 -34.14 -30.61 4.88
CA TYR A 132 -34.77 -31.77 4.24
C TYR A 132 -35.46 -32.66 5.28
#